data_AF-A0A124FII9-F1
#
_entry.id   AF-A0A124FII9-F1
#
_cell.length_a   1.000
_cell.length_b   1.000
_cell.length_c   1.000
_cell.angle_alpha   90.00
_cell.angle_beta   90.00
_cell.angle_gamma   90.00
#
_symmetry.space_group_name_H-M   'P 1'
#
loop_
_entity.id
_entity.type
_entity.pdbx_description
1 polymer ?
#
loop_
_entity_poly.entity_id
_entity_poly.type
_entity_poly.pdbx_seq_one_letter_code
_entity_poly.pdbx_strand_id
1 'polypeptide(L)' 'MSNNPYVMPDITAVSPGAVPVITMLCRTAKIREIVNQMVEWDEDRSKISPGLLIESLIVCI' A
#
# COMPACT_ATOMS: atom_id res chain seq x y z
N MET A 1 37.50 8.45 -24.69
CA MET A 1 36.55 7.73 -23.81
C MET A 1 36.97 7.99 -22.38
N SER A 2 36.21 8.80 -21.65
CA SER A 2 36.49 9.18 -20.26
C SER A 2 35.64 8.31 -19.35
N ASN A 3 36.26 7.36 -18.64
CA ASN A 3 35.58 6.53 -17.64
C ASN A 3 35.36 7.35 -16.36
N ASN A 4 34.15 7.88 -16.17
CA ASN A 4 33.74 8.55 -14.95
C ASN A 4 33.34 7.49 -13.90
N PRO A 5 34.06 7.35 -12.77
CA PRO A 5 33.87 6.23 -11.82
C PRO A 5 32.60 6.32 -10.94
N TYR A 6 31.68 7.26 -11.22
CA TYR A 6 30.50 7.53 -10.41
C TYR A 6 29.16 7.17 -11.07
N VAL A 7 29.15 6.40 -12.17
CA VAL A 7 27.90 5.93 -12.77
C VAL A 7 27.38 4.74 -11.96
N MET A 8 26.45 4.99 -11.03
CA MET A 8 25.67 3.95 -10.37
C MET A 8 24.76 3.31 -11.42
N PRO A 9 24.96 2.03 -11.79
CA PRO A 9 24.10 1.38 -12.77
C PRO A 9 22.73 1.09 -12.15
N ASP A 10 21.68 1.32 -12.94
CA ASP A 10 20.34 0.72 -12.81
C ASP A 10 19.46 1.08 -11.59
N ILE A 11 19.54 2.31 -11.07
CA ILE A 11 18.47 2.83 -10.18
C ILE A 11 17.41 3.54 -11.02
N THR A 12 16.24 2.91 -11.18
CA THR A 12 15.06 3.55 -11.77
C THR A 12 14.26 4.23 -10.68
N ALA A 13 14.24 5.56 -10.68
CA ALA A 13 13.34 6.32 -9.81
C ALA A 13 11.91 6.13 -10.31
N VAL A 14 11.02 5.65 -9.44
CA VAL A 14 9.58 5.53 -9.71
C VAL A 14 8.81 6.55 -8.88
N SER A 15 7.82 7.20 -9.50
CA SER A 15 6.90 8.06 -8.78
C SER A 15 5.72 7.23 -8.27
N PRO A 16 5.50 7.11 -6.95
CA PRO A 16 4.38 6.35 -6.40
C PRO A 16 3.04 7.10 -6.51
N GLY A 17 3.01 8.28 -7.14
CA GLY A 17 1.82 9.11 -7.25
C GLY A 17 1.22 9.44 -5.87
N ALA A 18 -0.11 9.34 -5.77
CA ALA A 18 -0.85 9.62 -4.53
C ALA A 18 -0.89 8.44 -3.55
N VAL A 19 -0.40 7.25 -3.92
CA VAL A 19 -0.52 6.01 -3.14
C VAL A 19 -0.06 6.17 -1.68
N PRO A 20 1.10 6.79 -1.37
CA PRO A 20 1.54 6.95 0.01
C PRO A 20 0.63 7.88 0.82
N VAL A 21 0.10 8.92 0.19
CA VAL A 21 -0.81 9.90 0.84
C VAL A 21 -2.14 9.21 1.17
N ILE A 22 -2.75 8.53 0.19
CA ILE A 22 -4.02 7.80 0.38
C ILE A 22 -3.85 6.72 1.45
N THR A 23 -2.77 5.93 1.38
CA THR A 23 -2.46 4.91 2.39
C THR A 23 -2.35 5.51 3.79
N MET A 24 -1.69 6.66 3.93
CA MET A 24 -1.56 7.34 5.22
C MET A 24 -2.92 7.84 5.73
N LEU A 25 -3.75 8.40 4.86
CA LEU A 25 -5.11 8.84 5.22
C LEU A 25 -5.98 7.67 5.69
N CYS A 26 -5.93 6.51 5.02
CA CYS A 26 -6.64 5.30 5.45
C CYS A 26 -6.23 4.86 6.87
N ARG A 27 -4.92 4.89 7.15
CA ARG A 27 -4.36 4.56 8.48
C ARG A 27 -4.75 5.59 9.54
N THR A 28 -4.67 6.88 9.21
CA THR A 28 -5.08 7.97 10.12
C THR A 28 -6.57 7.87 10.48
N ALA A 29 -7.41 7.52 9.51
CA ALA A 29 -8.84 7.31 9.71
C ALA A 29 -9.19 5.95 10.35
N LYS A 30 -8.21 5.06 10.56
CA LYS A 30 -8.39 3.70 11.11
C LYS A 30 -9.40 2.85 10.32
N ILE A 31 -9.41 3.00 8.98
CA ILE A 31 -10.38 2.33 8.12
C ILE A 31 -10.31 0.82 8.29
N ARG A 32 -9.09 0.26 8.34
CA ARG A 32 -8.87 -1.17 8.48
C ARG A 32 -9.50 -1.72 9.75
N GLU A 33 -9.24 -1.08 10.89
CA GLU A 33 -9.72 -1.50 12.20
C GLU A 33 -11.24 -1.41 12.26
N ILE A 34 -11.82 -0.31 11.79
CA ILE A 34 -13.26 -0.11 11.74
C ILE A 34 -13.91 -1.23 10.91
N VAL A 35 -13.41 -1.47 9.69
CA VAL A 35 -13.98 -2.50 8.81
C VAL A 35 -13.79 -3.91 9.38
N ASN A 36 -12.63 -4.21 9.98
CA ASN A 36 -12.41 -5.49 10.65
C ASN A 36 -13.36 -5.71 11.84
N GLN A 37 -13.84 -4.64 12.49
CA GLN A 37 -14.84 -4.72 13.56
C GLN A 37 -16.29 -4.81 13.05
N MET A 38 -16.55 -4.46 11.79
CA MET A 38 -17.88 -4.47 11.19
C MET A 38 -18.33 -5.86 10.72
N VAL A 39 -17.40 -6.78 10.47
CA VAL A 39 -17.68 -8.08 9.88
C VAL A 39 -16.86 -9.16 10.58
N GLU A 40 -17.51 -10.29 10.89
CA GLU A 40 -16.79 -11.48 11.37
C GLU A 40 -15.89 -12.01 10.25
N TRP A 41 -14.59 -12.07 10.53
CA TRP A 41 -13.60 -12.55 9.59
C TRP A 41 -13.12 -13.95 9.98
N ASP A 42 -13.24 -14.87 9.02
CA ASP A 42 -12.73 -16.23 9.11
C ASP A 42 -11.47 -16.38 8.23
N GLU A 43 -10.33 -16.58 8.87
CA GLU A 43 -9.02 -16.71 8.22
C GLU A 43 -8.91 -17.98 7.36
N ASP A 44 -9.70 -19.02 7.64
CA ASP A 44 -9.72 -20.24 6.82
C ASP A 44 -10.47 -20.02 5.50
N ARG A 45 -11.43 -19.08 5.48
CA ARG A 45 -12.19 -18.71 4.28
C ARG A 45 -11.54 -17.60 3.47
N SER A 46 -10.80 -16.69 4.10
CA SER A 46 -10.06 -15.63 3.42
C SER A 46 -8.78 -15.28 4.16
N LYS A 47 -7.63 -15.38 3.48
CA LYS A 47 -6.33 -14.94 4.03
C LYS A 47 -6.15 -13.43 4.09
N ILE A 48 -7.04 -12.68 3.46
CA ILE A 48 -7.04 -11.21 3.47
C ILE A 48 -8.15 -10.74 4.40
N SER A 49 -7.78 -9.92 5.40
CA SER A 49 -8.77 -9.33 6.31
C SER A 49 -9.65 -8.32 5.56
N PRO A 50 -10.94 -8.18 5.93
CA PRO A 50 -11.85 -7.22 5.30
C PRO A 50 -11.29 -5.80 5.26
N GLY A 51 -10.68 -5.34 6.35
CA GLY A 51 -10.05 -4.03 6.42
C GLY A 51 -8.87 -3.86 5.45
N LEU A 52 -8.01 -4.88 5.31
CA LEU A 52 -6.90 -4.83 4.34
C LEU A 52 -7.42 -4.80 2.90
N LEU A 53 -8.48 -5.58 2.62
CA LEU A 53 -9.11 -5.59 1.31
C LEU A 53 -9.65 -4.20 0.94
N ILE A 54 -10.33 -3.53 1.87
CA ILE A 54 -10.87 -2.18 1.66
C ILE A 54 -9.77 -1.12 1.54
N GLU A 55 -8.74 -1.14 2.39
CA GLU A 55 -7.58 -0.25 2.24
C GLU A 55 -6.94 -0.40 0.86
N SER A 56 -6.77 -1.65 0.41
CA SER A 56 -6.19 -1.94 -0.91
C SER A 56 -7.09 -1.47 -2.04
N LEU A 57 -8.41 -1.63 -1.91
CA LEU A 57 -9.36 -1.14 -2.89
C LEU A 57 -9.26 0.38 -3.02
N ILE A 58 -9.29 1.13 -1.91
CA ILE A 58 -9.21 2.59 -1.89
C ILE A 58 -7.92 3.10 -2.56
N VAL A 59 -6.79 2.44 -2.31
CA VAL A 59 -5.49 2.81 -2.89
C VAL A 59 -5.42 2.57 -4.40
N CYS A 60 -6.22 1.63 -4.91
CA CYS A 60 -6.22 1.22 -6.31
C CYS A 60 -7.27 1.92 -7.20
N ILE A 61 -8.10 2.82 -6.64
CA ILE A 61 -9.10 3.62 -7.39
C ILE A 61 -8.43 4.90 -7.93
#